data_AF-A0A0Q8WFY3-F1
#
_entry.id   AF-A0A0Q8WFY3-F1
#
_cell.length_a   1.000
_cell.length_b   1.000
_cell.length_c   1.000
_cell.angle_alpha   90.00
_cell.angle_beta   90.00
_cell.angle_gamma   90.00
#
_symmetry.space_group_name_H-M   'P 1'
#
loop_
_entity.id
_entity.type
_entity.pdbx_description
1 polymer ?
#
loop_
_entity_poly.entity_id
_entity_poly.type
_entity_poly.pdbx_seq_one_letter_code
_entity_poly.pdbx_strand_id
1 'polypeptide(L)'
;MDVMSHRTLIPARTLTALAATLLSLIVLTGCSGSSGGSDGGSKHEAAAKGYTSAKDVGDVLSCKDTLDNMKVSGATDSLLCPYAGDNVVVSWFSSAAMAKSFQHRAPQASQPTVYVYGSNWAVGCFSKSVCESAHEVLGGKLGTP
;
A
#
# COMPACT_ATOMS: atom_id res chain seq x y z
N MET A 1 -39.89 -17.14 35.47
CA MET A 1 -41.09 -16.45 34.97
C MET A 1 -40.62 -15.14 34.37
N ASP A 2 -40.77 -15.06 33.05
CA ASP A 2 -40.54 -13.92 32.16
C ASP A 2 -41.06 -12.56 32.67
N VAL A 3 -40.36 -11.48 32.31
CA VAL A 3 -40.75 -10.61 31.19
C VAL A 3 -39.68 -9.53 30.95
N MET A 4 -39.27 -9.42 29.69
CA MET A 4 -38.43 -8.40 29.09
C MET A 4 -38.98 -6.98 29.25
N SER A 5 -38.09 -5.98 29.35
CA SER A 5 -38.35 -4.66 28.78
C SER A 5 -37.08 -4.06 28.21
N HIS A 6 -36.92 -4.22 26.89
CA HIS A 6 -36.01 -3.43 26.07
C HIS A 6 -36.50 -1.99 26.01
N ARG A 7 -35.63 -1.02 26.33
CA ARG A 7 -35.72 0.33 25.76
C ARG A 7 -34.37 0.75 25.18
N THR A 8 -34.36 0.73 23.86
CA THR A 8 -33.46 1.36 22.91
C THR A 8 -33.34 2.86 23.16
N LEU A 9 -32.14 3.43 23.03
CA LEU A 9 -31.87 4.75 22.42
C LEU A 9 -30.34 4.92 22.19
N ILE A 10 -29.96 4.95 20.91
CA ILE A 10 -28.64 5.25 20.31
C ILE A 10 -28.67 6.74 19.90
N PRO A 11 -27.59 7.45 19.46
CA PRO A 11 -26.18 7.56 19.88
C PRO A 11 -25.81 9.01 20.29
N ALA A 12 -24.74 9.22 21.07
CA ALA A 12 -24.11 10.54 21.18
C ALA A 12 -22.98 10.66 20.15
N ARG A 13 -23.27 11.35 19.03
CA ARG A 13 -22.28 11.89 18.11
C ARG A 13 -21.53 13.03 18.83
N THR A 14 -20.23 12.91 19.03
CA THR A 14 -19.37 14.07 19.30
C THR A 14 -18.53 14.35 18.05
N LEU A 15 -19.09 15.23 17.22
CA LEU A 15 -18.38 15.97 16.18
C LEU A 15 -17.54 17.05 16.87
N THR A 16 -16.22 16.93 16.88
CA THR A 16 -15.34 18.05 17.21
C THR A 16 -14.99 18.75 15.90
N ALA A 17 -15.72 19.83 15.60
CA ALA A 17 -15.50 20.68 14.45
C ALA A 17 -14.43 21.75 14.75
N LEU A 18 -13.52 21.90 13.78
CA LEU A 18 -12.72 23.07 13.38
C LEU A 18 -12.35 24.14 14.43
N ALA A 19 -11.04 24.38 14.56
CA ALA A 19 -10.50 25.72 14.75
C ALA A 19 -9.41 25.99 13.70
N ALA A 20 -9.71 26.91 12.79
CA ALA A 20 -8.77 27.51 11.87
C ALA A 20 -7.89 28.53 12.62
N THR A 21 -6.59 28.54 12.37
CA THR A 21 -5.79 29.77 12.45
C THR A 21 -4.85 29.85 11.25
N LEU A 22 -5.02 30.97 10.55
CA LEU A 22 -4.32 31.40 9.35
C LEU A 22 -3.08 32.24 9.72
N LEU A 23 -2.13 32.26 8.78
CA LEU A 23 -1.10 33.29 8.51
C LEU A 23 0.21 33.29 9.31
N SER A 24 1.30 32.99 8.58
CA SER A 24 2.41 33.93 8.28
C SER A 24 3.23 33.36 7.12
N LEU A 25 3.00 33.78 5.88
CA LEU A 25 3.74 34.81 5.13
C LEU A 25 5.27 34.61 5.01
N ILE A 26 5.66 34.11 3.83
CA ILE A 26 6.75 34.59 2.95
C ILE A 26 8.18 34.67 3.52
N VAL A 27 9.05 33.78 3.01
CA VAL A 27 10.35 34.20 2.48
C VAL A 27 10.50 33.66 1.06
N LEU A 28 10.40 34.58 0.10
CA LEU A 28 10.87 34.43 -1.27
C LEU A 28 12.40 34.32 -1.26
N THR A 29 12.95 33.24 -1.80
CA THR A 29 14.23 33.30 -2.52
C THR A 29 14.22 32.28 -3.66
N GLY A 30 14.26 32.80 -4.90
CA GLY A 30 14.83 32.07 -6.03
C GLY A 30 13.85 31.57 -7.10
N CYS A 31 13.09 32.46 -7.73
CA CYS A 31 12.61 32.25 -9.09
C CYS A 31 13.57 32.94 -10.06
N SER A 32 14.36 32.18 -10.81
CA SER A 32 14.79 32.55 -12.16
C SER A 32 14.06 31.62 -13.12
N GLY A 33 13.22 32.21 -13.97
CA GLY A 33 12.22 31.49 -14.75
C GLY A 33 12.78 30.71 -15.93
N SER A 34 11.94 29.87 -16.54
CA SER A 34 11.18 30.26 -17.73
C SER A 34 10.28 29.10 -18.19
N SER A 35 8.98 29.42 -18.36
CA SER A 35 8.06 28.94 -19.40
C SER A 35 8.22 27.53 -19.99
N GLY A 36 7.22 26.68 -19.77
CA GLY A 36 6.97 25.51 -20.59
C GLY A 36 5.82 24.69 -20.01
N GLY A 37 4.71 24.60 -20.74
CA GLY A 37 3.46 24.02 -20.25
C GLY A 37 3.41 22.50 -20.15
N SER A 38 2.24 22.09 -19.65
CA SER A 38 1.54 20.83 -19.87
C SER A 38 2.06 19.53 -19.27
N ASP A 39 1.05 18.79 -18.82
CA ASP A 39 0.97 17.34 -18.65
C ASP A 39 1.51 16.71 -17.36
N GLY A 40 0.55 16.38 -16.50
CA GLY A 40 0.28 14.98 -16.15
C GLY A 40 1.44 14.20 -15.55
N GLY A 41 1.38 13.96 -14.25
CA GLY A 41 2.18 12.93 -13.61
C GLY A 41 2.28 13.15 -12.12
N SER A 42 1.40 12.49 -11.38
CA SER A 42 1.57 12.25 -9.94
C SER A 42 2.95 11.61 -9.74
N LYS A 43 3.95 12.42 -9.35
CA LYS A 43 5.33 11.99 -9.05
C LYS A 43 5.41 11.23 -7.71
N HIS A 44 4.57 10.22 -7.55
CA HIS A 44 4.71 9.17 -6.54
C HIS A 44 5.05 7.84 -7.22
N GLU A 45 5.90 7.86 -8.25
CA GLU A 45 6.70 6.67 -8.51
C GLU A 45 7.79 6.63 -7.44
N ALA A 46 7.57 5.77 -6.45
CA ALA A 46 8.59 5.24 -5.55
C ALA A 46 9.67 4.43 -6.30
N ALA A 47 10.11 4.92 -7.46
CA ALA A 47 11.26 4.43 -8.20
C ALA A 47 12.59 4.66 -7.45
N ALA A 48 12.57 5.34 -6.29
CA ALA A 48 13.77 5.74 -5.56
C ALA A 48 14.20 4.79 -4.42
N LYS A 49 13.42 3.77 -4.02
CA LYS A 49 13.78 2.94 -2.84
C LYS A 49 14.76 1.79 -3.12
N GLY A 50 15.10 1.51 -4.38
CA GLY A 50 16.23 0.62 -4.72
C GLY A 50 16.13 -0.79 -4.12
N TYR A 51 14.93 -1.34 -3.97
CA TYR A 51 14.72 -2.69 -3.44
C TYR A 51 15.46 -3.74 -4.29
N THR A 52 15.97 -4.78 -3.64
CA THR A 52 16.69 -5.89 -4.28
C THR A 52 16.18 -7.27 -3.90
N SER A 53 15.28 -7.37 -2.91
CA SER A 53 14.70 -8.61 -2.40
C SER A 53 13.27 -8.42 -1.86
N ALA A 54 12.57 -9.52 -1.56
CA ALA A 54 11.26 -9.44 -0.89
C ALA A 54 11.43 -8.93 0.54
N LYS A 55 12.58 -9.25 1.18
CA LYS A 55 12.94 -8.75 2.50
C LYS A 55 13.08 -7.23 2.52
N ASP A 56 13.71 -6.60 1.53
CA ASP A 56 13.86 -5.14 1.50
C ASP A 56 12.50 -4.42 1.46
N VAL A 57 11.55 -4.99 0.71
CA VAL A 57 10.17 -4.48 0.65
C VAL A 57 9.46 -4.71 1.99
N GLY A 58 9.64 -5.88 2.61
CA GLY A 58 9.11 -6.21 3.93
C GLY A 58 9.67 -5.33 5.05
N ASP A 59 10.95 -5.00 5.02
CA ASP A 59 11.61 -4.14 6.01
C ASP A 59 11.00 -2.73 6.01
N VAL A 60 10.63 -2.22 4.83
CA VAL A 60 9.92 -0.93 4.72
C VAL A 60 8.49 -1.01 5.27
N LEU A 61 7.83 -2.16 5.14
CA LEU A 61 6.54 -2.42 5.79
C LEU A 61 6.70 -2.71 7.31
N SER A 62 7.91 -2.67 7.85
CA SER A 62 8.22 -3.03 9.25
C SER A 62 7.81 -4.45 9.62
N CYS A 63 7.98 -5.39 8.68
CA CYS A 63 7.76 -6.82 8.89
C CYS A 63 8.74 -7.36 9.94
N LYS A 64 8.25 -7.74 11.12
CA LYS A 64 9.09 -8.29 12.21
C LYS A 64 9.20 -9.81 12.19
N ASP A 65 8.10 -10.49 11.90
CA ASP A 65 8.01 -11.95 11.91
C ASP A 65 7.72 -12.44 10.48
N THR A 66 8.76 -12.70 9.69
CA THR A 66 8.60 -13.15 8.30
C THR A 66 8.69 -14.66 8.17
N LEU A 67 7.88 -15.22 7.27
CA LEU A 67 8.08 -16.58 6.75
C LEU A 67 8.69 -16.47 5.36
N ASP A 68 9.99 -16.65 5.28
CA ASP A 68 10.75 -16.48 4.03
C ASP A 68 10.64 -17.70 3.11
N ASN A 69 11.08 -17.53 1.86
CA ASN A 69 11.14 -18.57 0.83
C ASN A 69 9.78 -19.19 0.45
N MET A 70 8.69 -18.42 0.59
CA MET A 70 7.40 -18.83 0.05
C MET A 70 7.48 -19.03 -1.46
N LYS A 71 6.79 -20.05 -1.96
CA LYS A 71 6.75 -20.32 -3.41
C LYS A 71 5.62 -19.54 -4.06
N VAL A 72 5.94 -18.35 -4.57
CA VAL A 72 5.06 -17.60 -5.47
C VAL A 72 5.54 -17.80 -6.91
N SER A 73 4.64 -18.25 -7.78
CA SER A 73 4.98 -18.55 -9.17
C SER A 73 5.56 -17.33 -9.89
N GLY A 74 6.74 -17.50 -10.49
CA GLY A 74 7.48 -16.46 -11.20
C GLY A 74 8.24 -15.47 -10.32
N ALA A 75 8.03 -15.47 -8.99
CA ALA A 75 8.84 -14.68 -8.07
C ALA A 75 10.20 -15.37 -7.83
N THR A 76 11.24 -14.56 -7.72
CA THR A 76 12.60 -15.01 -7.36
C THR A 76 12.72 -15.21 -5.85
N ASP A 77 12.07 -14.37 -5.09
CA ASP A 77 12.01 -14.41 -3.63
C ASP A 77 10.63 -13.99 -3.16
N SER A 78 10.15 -14.57 -2.07
CA SER A 78 8.86 -14.19 -1.48
C SER A 78 8.83 -14.51 0.01
N LEU A 79 8.09 -13.69 0.74
CA LEU A 79 7.85 -13.88 2.16
C LEU A 79 6.39 -13.63 2.51
N LEU A 80 5.94 -14.24 3.60
CA LEU A 80 4.72 -13.85 4.30
C LEU A 80 5.10 -12.93 5.45
N CYS A 81 4.36 -11.84 5.62
CA CYS A 81 4.62 -10.86 6.67
C CYS A 81 3.31 -10.40 7.34
N PRO A 82 3.26 -10.32 8.68
CA PRO A 82 2.20 -9.60 9.38
C PRO A 82 2.30 -8.09 9.14
N TYR A 83 1.26 -7.50 8.55
CA TYR A 83 1.16 -6.07 8.27
C TYR A 83 -0.26 -5.56 8.46
N ALA A 84 -0.41 -4.42 9.15
CA ALA A 84 -1.70 -3.75 9.40
C ALA A 84 -2.81 -4.67 9.96
N GLY A 85 -2.44 -5.67 10.77
CA GLY A 85 -3.38 -6.60 11.40
C GLY A 85 -3.77 -7.82 10.56
N ASP A 86 -3.14 -8.04 9.41
CA ASP A 86 -3.35 -9.20 8.54
C ASP A 86 -1.99 -9.75 8.02
N ASN A 87 -2.00 -10.88 7.32
CA ASN A 87 -0.83 -11.37 6.60
C ASN A 87 -0.83 -10.86 5.16
N VAL A 88 0.31 -10.32 4.72
CA VAL A 88 0.56 -9.93 3.33
C VAL A 88 1.63 -10.82 2.72
N VAL A 89 1.50 -11.08 1.42
CA VAL A 89 2.49 -11.82 0.63
C VAL A 89 3.35 -10.81 -0.11
N VAL A 90 4.63 -10.73 0.22
CA VAL A 90 5.58 -9.87 -0.48
C VAL A 90 6.37 -10.71 -1.46
N SER A 91 6.41 -10.31 -2.73
CA SER A 91 7.06 -11.05 -3.81
C SER A 91 8.04 -10.15 -4.56
N TRP A 92 9.25 -10.65 -4.80
CA TRP A 92 10.28 -9.99 -5.59
C TRP A 92 10.56 -10.77 -6.87
N PHE A 93 10.80 -10.05 -7.95
CA PHE A 93 11.03 -10.60 -9.29
C PHE A 93 12.39 -10.13 -9.81
N SER A 94 13.16 -11.03 -10.45
CA SER A 94 14.44 -10.65 -11.05
C SER A 94 14.34 -9.63 -12.19
N SER A 95 13.14 -9.35 -12.71
CA SER A 95 12.92 -8.31 -13.72
C SER A 95 11.49 -7.77 -13.73
N ALA A 96 11.34 -6.55 -14.26
CA ALA A 96 10.05 -5.88 -14.41
C ALA A 96 9.12 -6.63 -15.36
N ALA A 97 9.67 -7.29 -16.38
CA ALA A 97 8.89 -8.12 -17.29
C ALA A 97 8.19 -9.26 -16.55
N MET A 98 8.89 -9.93 -15.62
CA MET A 98 8.29 -11.00 -14.83
C MET A 98 7.26 -10.49 -13.82
N ALA A 99 7.51 -9.34 -13.18
CA ALA A 99 6.53 -8.68 -12.32
C ALA A 99 5.25 -8.33 -13.10
N LYS A 100 5.39 -7.83 -14.33
CA LYS A 100 4.26 -7.56 -15.22
C LYS A 100 3.56 -8.83 -15.67
N SER A 101 4.29 -9.90 -15.97
CA SER A 101 3.67 -11.20 -16.26
C SER A 101 2.88 -11.74 -15.06
N PHE A 102 3.36 -11.53 -13.84
CA PHE A 102 2.64 -11.89 -12.62
C PHE A 102 1.31 -11.11 -12.50
N GLN A 103 1.31 -9.80 -12.75
CA GLN A 103 0.11 -8.95 -12.72
C GLN A 103 -1.02 -9.44 -13.63
N HIS A 104 -0.69 -10.09 -14.76
CA HIS A 104 -1.68 -10.54 -15.75
C HIS A 104 -2.18 -11.98 -15.52
N ARG A 105 -1.68 -12.69 -14.50
CA ARG A 105 -2.14 -14.04 -14.19
C ARG A 105 -3.29 -13.96 -13.18
N ALA A 106 -4.42 -14.58 -13.54
CA ALA A 106 -5.58 -14.68 -12.65
C ALA A 106 -5.20 -15.31 -11.31
N PRO A 107 -5.69 -14.78 -10.17
CA PRO A 107 -5.37 -15.31 -8.86
C PRO A 107 -6.06 -16.67 -8.68
N GLN A 108 -5.41 -17.60 -7.99
CA GLN A 108 -6.09 -18.81 -7.52
C GLN A 108 -6.94 -18.50 -6.28
N ALA A 109 -7.99 -19.29 -6.02
CA ALA A 109 -9.00 -19.01 -4.99
C ALA A 109 -8.47 -18.89 -3.54
N SER A 110 -7.21 -19.25 -3.29
CA SER A 110 -6.49 -19.12 -2.02
C SER A 110 -5.42 -18.02 -2.02
N GLN A 111 -5.40 -17.15 -3.03
CA GLN A 111 -4.41 -16.09 -3.19
C GLN A 111 -4.98 -14.72 -2.76
N PRO A 112 -4.09 -13.76 -2.47
CA PRO A 112 -4.48 -12.38 -2.23
C PRO A 112 -5.41 -11.83 -3.32
N THR A 113 -6.41 -11.05 -2.91
CA THR A 113 -7.47 -10.53 -3.79
C THR A 113 -7.15 -9.12 -4.30
N VAL A 114 -6.25 -8.42 -3.62
CA VAL A 114 -5.79 -7.07 -3.97
C VAL A 114 -4.28 -7.05 -3.92
N TYR A 115 -3.66 -6.29 -4.82
CA TYR A 115 -2.21 -6.14 -4.88
C TYR A 115 -1.79 -4.67 -4.95
N VAL A 116 -0.60 -4.41 -4.40
CA VAL A 116 0.20 -3.22 -4.70
C VAL A 116 1.37 -3.67 -5.57
N TYR A 117 1.51 -3.05 -6.73
CA TYR A 117 2.55 -3.39 -7.69
C TYR A 117 3.61 -2.30 -7.79
N GLY A 118 4.88 -2.70 -7.74
CA GLY A 118 6.03 -1.87 -8.09
C GLY A 118 6.74 -2.37 -9.34
N SER A 119 7.95 -1.83 -9.59
CA SER A 119 8.71 -2.14 -10.80
C SER A 119 9.12 -3.62 -10.88
N ASN A 120 9.66 -4.17 -9.79
CA ASN A 120 10.16 -5.55 -9.70
C ASN A 120 9.58 -6.31 -8.49
N TRP A 121 8.48 -5.83 -7.92
CA TRP A 121 7.88 -6.39 -6.71
C TRP A 121 6.37 -6.29 -6.72
N ALA A 122 5.72 -7.13 -5.92
CA ALA A 122 4.29 -7.09 -5.65
C ALA A 122 4.03 -7.40 -4.18
N VAL A 123 3.05 -6.73 -3.59
CA VAL A 123 2.51 -7.04 -2.26
C VAL A 123 1.05 -7.43 -2.43
N GLY A 124 0.73 -8.68 -2.12
CA GLY A 124 -0.64 -9.19 -2.13
C GLY A 124 -1.26 -9.11 -0.74
N CYS A 125 -2.48 -8.57 -0.66
CA CYS A 125 -3.29 -8.48 0.54
C CYS A 125 -4.63 -9.20 0.38
N PHE A 126 -5.14 -9.75 1.48
CA PHE A 126 -6.48 -10.36 1.52
C PHE A 126 -7.59 -9.32 1.74
N SER A 127 -7.24 -8.14 2.24
CA SER A 127 -8.12 -6.98 2.39
C SER A 127 -7.63 -5.78 1.59
N LYS A 128 -8.58 -5.04 1.00
CA LYS A 128 -8.30 -3.80 0.27
C LYS A 128 -7.66 -2.74 1.15
N SER A 129 -8.13 -2.56 2.40
CA SER A 129 -7.60 -1.53 3.31
C SER A 129 -6.14 -1.76 3.66
N VAL A 130 -5.72 -3.03 3.77
CA VAL A 130 -4.32 -3.41 4.02
C VAL A 130 -3.44 -3.02 2.84
N CYS A 131 -3.91 -3.26 1.61
CA CYS A 131 -3.19 -2.86 0.41
C CYS A 131 -3.18 -1.34 0.17
N GLU A 132 -4.26 -0.63 0.52
CA GLU A 132 -4.27 0.85 0.52
C GLU A 132 -3.20 1.40 1.49
N SER A 133 -3.11 0.85 2.71
CA SER A 133 -2.05 1.21 3.65
C SER A 133 -0.65 0.85 3.15
N ALA A 134 -0.46 -0.34 2.56
CA ALA A 134 0.83 -0.72 1.97
C ALA A 134 1.22 0.20 0.80
N HIS A 135 0.26 0.63 -0.01
CA HIS A 135 0.45 1.59 -1.10
C HIS A 135 0.89 2.97 -0.59
N GLU A 136 0.32 3.45 0.50
CA GLU A 136 0.76 4.72 1.13
C GLU A 136 2.22 4.66 1.59
N VAL A 137 2.68 3.50 2.08
CA VAL A 137 4.05 3.31 2.60
C VAL A 137 5.09 3.04 1.50
N LEU A 138 4.73 2.17 0.54
CA LEU A 138 5.63 1.68 -0.50
C LEU A 138 5.55 2.49 -1.80
N GLY A 139 4.45 3.20 -2.03
CA GLY A 139 4.08 3.72 -3.34
C GLY A 139 3.56 2.62 -4.27
N GLY A 140 3.74 2.83 -5.58
CA GLY A 140 3.36 1.85 -6.61
C GLY A 140 1.90 1.99 -7.09
N LYS A 141 1.38 0.95 -7.75
CA LYS A 141 0.03 0.94 -8.33
C LYS A 141 -0.85 -0.08 -7.60
N LEU A 142 -1.96 0.39 -7.04
CA LEU A 142 -3.03 -0.48 -6.57
C LEU A 142 -3.73 -1.14 -7.75
N GLY A 143 -3.95 -2.45 -7.66
CA GLY A 143 -4.67 -3.20 -8.65
C GLY A 143 -5.30 -4.46 -8.07
N THR A 144 -6.43 -4.85 -8.63
CA THR A 144 -6.87 -6.23 -8.58
C THR A 144 -6.15 -6.99 -9.69
N PRO A 145 -5.91 -8.30 -9.52
CA PRO A 145 -5.38 -9.13 -10.60
C PRO A 145 -6.37 -9.28 -11.76
#